data_AF-A0A3P3R8S2-F1
#
_entry.id   AF-A0A3P3R8S2-F1
#
_cell.length_a   1.000
_cell.length_b   1.000
_cell.length_c   1.000
_cell.angle_alpha   90.00
_cell.angle_beta   90.00
_cell.angle_gamma   90.00
#
_symmetry.space_group_name_H-M   'P 1'
#
loop_
_entity.id
_entity.type
_entity.pdbx_description
1 polymer ?
#
loop_
_entity_poly.entity_id
_entity_poly.type
_entity_poly.pdbx_seq_one_letter_code
_entity_poly.pdbx_strand_id
1 'polypeptide(L)'
;MARNHHSEESAKDTHTGNSGEKDEINEVVDDNPERASNAHFGRRSFLKAGAAAGIGVVGTTGLTELAAASIDKSSNGKYNVWKVTGKEVYDLSDGEKLSNILVDQTAEGASLTIRSQNKKGWTVKNVGFRGVGQDGEGSNSFQFQVSTPSGGRGLIENIWSNGKARNGQPASKLGGIYIRPSHKGHIDIRHTYIEGFGNNAVYASAVGKDGGSAGSVTLENCYHRDNTVSQFRIGSPKSIVRNCVGVVNDPNGKRGQYPSDDSRNARCVWGKHYRNQRIENSAFYLSPNDVNPDSVFEARYIDGRSGGEQAVVNVSGCDVNANAPQLKSSTSNATVKTTNLGTNPTVTVIGGGGVPLSPKMAASGKRSMPPELPGADGGSSSKNSTSSKANSGNSSSDSADNQEKHC
;
A
#
# COMPACT_ATOMS: atom_id res chain seq x y z
N MET A 1 -72.89 24.86 34.68
CA MET A 1 -72.46 24.07 33.51
C MET A 1 -71.28 23.20 33.93
N ALA A 2 -71.19 22.04 33.29
CA ALA A 2 -70.46 20.80 33.59
C ALA A 2 -69.04 20.85 34.18
N ARG A 3 -68.76 19.78 34.95
CA ARG A 3 -67.47 19.25 35.42
C ARG A 3 -66.61 18.73 34.26
N ASN A 4 -65.29 18.61 34.47
CA ASN A 4 -64.60 17.31 34.37
C ASN A 4 -63.18 17.32 34.95
N HIS A 5 -62.88 16.24 35.69
CA HIS A 5 -61.57 15.74 36.06
C HIS A 5 -60.88 15.10 34.85
N HIS A 6 -59.54 15.17 34.76
CA HIS A 6 -58.69 14.00 34.57
C HIS A 6 -57.22 14.30 34.89
N SER A 7 -56.52 13.22 35.20
CA SER A 7 -55.21 13.04 35.82
C SER A 7 -54.13 12.62 34.80
N GLU A 8 -52.87 12.56 35.29
CA GLU A 8 -51.68 11.91 34.67
C GLU A 8 -51.04 12.72 33.51
N GLU A 9 -49.73 12.76 33.29
CA GLU A 9 -48.62 11.87 33.64
C GLU A 9 -47.28 12.62 33.49
N SER A 10 -46.21 12.09 34.07
CA SER A 10 -44.86 12.65 34.09
C SER A 10 -44.17 12.60 32.72
N ALA A 11 -43.35 13.60 32.39
CA ALA A 11 -42.22 13.42 31.49
C ALA A 11 -41.04 14.29 31.95
N LYS A 12 -39.97 13.61 32.34
CA LYS A 12 -38.64 14.17 32.60
C LYS A 12 -38.10 14.76 31.31
N ASP A 13 -37.75 16.05 31.34
CA ASP A 13 -36.87 16.67 30.36
C ASP A 13 -35.45 16.10 30.55
N THR A 14 -35.14 15.04 29.81
CA THR A 14 -33.75 14.61 29.60
C THR A 14 -33.15 15.43 28.47
N HIS A 15 -32.21 16.29 28.85
CA HIS A 15 -31.19 16.88 27.98
C HIS A 15 -30.65 15.85 26.97
N THR A 16 -31.10 15.91 25.72
CA THR A 16 -30.44 15.23 24.60
C THR A 16 -29.31 16.14 24.13
N GLY A 17 -28.11 15.85 24.62
CA GLY A 17 -26.87 16.39 24.09
C GLY A 17 -26.77 16.05 22.61
N ASN A 18 -26.90 17.06 21.77
CA ASN A 18 -26.63 17.00 20.35
C ASN A 18 -25.10 16.91 20.17
N SER A 19 -24.54 15.70 20.19
CA SER A 19 -23.10 15.43 19.99
C SER A 19 -22.75 15.27 18.51
N GLY A 20 -23.32 16.10 17.65
CA GLY A 20 -23.28 15.93 16.20
C GLY A 20 -22.48 17.00 15.46
N GLU A 21 -21.31 17.42 15.93
CA GLU A 21 -20.51 18.39 15.15
C GLU A 21 -19.03 18.51 15.57
N LYS A 22 -18.28 17.41 15.64
CA LYS A 22 -16.80 17.46 15.72
C LYS A 22 -16.18 16.22 15.09
N ASP A 23 -16.13 16.16 13.76
CA ASP A 23 -15.22 15.28 13.01
C ASP A 23 -14.96 15.86 11.61
N GLU A 24 -14.70 17.17 11.56
CA GLU A 24 -13.98 17.77 10.43
C GLU A 24 -12.50 17.42 10.57
N ILE A 25 -12.16 16.19 10.19
CA ILE A 25 -10.76 15.85 9.92
C ILE A 25 -10.38 16.64 8.67
N ASN A 26 -9.70 17.76 8.88
CA ASN A 26 -9.10 18.60 7.85
C ASN A 26 -8.16 17.74 6.99
N GLU A 27 -8.70 17.14 5.93
CA GLU A 27 -7.94 16.43 4.89
C GLU A 27 -7.23 17.50 4.04
N VAL A 28 -6.24 18.18 4.64
CA VAL A 28 -5.34 19.13 3.97
C VAL A 28 -4.38 18.30 3.13
N VAL A 29 -4.84 17.89 1.95
CA VAL A 29 -3.92 17.71 0.83
C VAL A 29 -3.82 19.08 0.20
N ASP A 30 -2.67 19.73 0.40
CA ASP A 30 -2.33 20.97 -0.29
C ASP A 30 -2.28 20.66 -1.80
N ASP A 31 -3.41 20.85 -2.46
CA ASP A 31 -3.61 20.64 -3.90
C ASP A 31 -3.00 21.80 -4.72
N ASN A 32 -2.10 22.61 -4.14
CA ASN A 32 -1.49 23.75 -4.81
C ASN A 32 -0.20 23.34 -5.55
N PRO A 33 -0.19 23.22 -6.89
CA PRO A 33 0.96 22.74 -7.64
C PRO A 33 2.09 23.78 -7.81
N GLU A 34 1.97 24.99 -7.28
CA GLU A 34 2.84 26.13 -7.68
C GLU A 34 3.87 26.64 -6.66
N ARG A 35 4.06 26.01 -5.49
CA ARG A 35 5.08 26.48 -4.54
C ARG A 35 5.87 25.37 -3.86
N ALA A 36 6.84 24.80 -4.58
CA ALA A 36 8.03 24.24 -3.97
C ALA A 36 9.18 24.26 -5.01
N SER A 37 10.21 25.05 -4.76
CA SER A 37 11.49 24.96 -5.47
C SER A 37 12.19 23.66 -5.05
N ASN A 38 11.73 22.53 -5.57
CA ASN A 38 12.37 21.24 -5.34
C ASN A 38 13.51 21.06 -6.34
N ALA A 39 14.60 20.44 -5.88
CA ALA A 39 15.64 19.94 -6.77
C ALA A 39 15.02 18.89 -7.71
N HIS A 40 14.61 19.33 -8.90
CA HIS A 40 14.20 18.45 -9.97
C HIS A 40 15.46 17.77 -10.51
N PHE A 41 15.69 16.52 -10.10
CA PHE A 41 16.72 15.70 -10.72
C PHE A 41 16.27 15.36 -12.14
N GLY A 42 16.86 16.06 -13.11
CA GLY A 42 16.64 15.78 -14.52
C GLY A 42 17.13 14.39 -14.90
N ARG A 43 16.43 13.76 -15.85
CA ARG A 43 16.71 12.46 -16.51
C ARG A 43 18.19 12.17 -16.84
N ARG A 44 19.03 13.21 -16.94
CA ARG A 44 20.46 13.11 -17.29
C ARG A 44 21.30 12.35 -16.25
N SER A 45 20.89 12.30 -14.98
CA SER A 45 21.61 11.54 -13.95
C SER A 45 21.30 10.04 -14.03
N PHE A 46 20.04 9.66 -14.31
CA PHE A 46 19.64 8.26 -14.44
C PHE A 46 20.19 7.60 -15.74
N LEU A 47 20.19 8.33 -16.86
CA LEU A 47 20.63 7.81 -18.16
C LEU A 47 22.14 7.61 -18.28
N LYS A 48 22.97 8.30 -17.48
CA LYS A 48 24.44 8.17 -17.55
C LYS A 48 24.99 6.91 -16.88
N ALA A 49 24.24 6.28 -15.96
CA ALA A 49 24.72 5.11 -15.21
C ALA A 49 24.07 3.77 -15.67
N GLY A 50 22.92 3.81 -16.35
CA GLY A 50 22.17 2.63 -16.79
C GLY A 50 22.39 2.15 -18.24
N ALA A 51 23.31 2.76 -19.00
CA ALA A 51 23.47 2.51 -20.44
C ALA A 51 24.24 1.21 -20.80
N ALA A 52 23.89 0.08 -20.19
CA ALA A 52 24.42 -1.24 -20.58
C ALA A 52 23.35 -2.29 -20.89
N ALA A 53 22.06 -1.94 -20.92
CA ALA A 53 21.02 -2.85 -21.41
C ALA A 53 19.92 -2.09 -22.17
N GLY A 54 20.19 -1.77 -23.43
CA GLY A 54 19.16 -1.53 -24.46
C GLY A 54 18.89 -0.08 -24.86
N ILE A 55 19.38 0.26 -26.06
CA ILE A 55 18.97 1.36 -26.97
C ILE A 55 19.51 2.76 -26.61
N GLY A 56 20.41 3.26 -27.47
CA GLY A 56 21.20 4.47 -27.24
C GLY A 56 20.56 5.78 -27.67
N VAL A 57 21.14 6.87 -27.18
CA VAL A 57 21.29 8.17 -27.87
C VAL A 57 22.59 8.82 -27.40
N VAL A 58 23.45 9.14 -28.37
CA VAL A 58 24.65 9.98 -28.27
C VAL A 58 24.23 11.45 -28.15
N GLY A 59 24.90 12.24 -27.31
CA GLY A 59 24.71 13.69 -27.30
C GLY A 59 25.44 14.41 -26.16
N THR A 60 26.65 14.87 -26.44
CA THR A 60 27.52 15.70 -25.58
C THR A 60 27.03 17.15 -25.46
N THR A 61 27.13 17.75 -24.26
CA THR A 61 27.72 19.08 -23.92
C THR A 61 27.09 19.72 -22.66
N GLY A 62 27.95 20.30 -21.80
CA GLY A 62 27.70 21.54 -21.04
C GLY A 62 27.03 21.49 -19.65
N LEU A 63 27.86 21.53 -18.60
CA LEU A 63 27.73 22.28 -17.32
C LEU A 63 26.55 22.04 -16.35
N THR A 64 26.81 21.30 -15.28
CA THR A 64 26.80 21.69 -13.83
C THR A 64 26.80 20.40 -13.00
N GLU A 65 27.83 20.18 -12.18
CA GLU A 65 27.93 19.04 -11.27
C GLU A 65 26.94 19.20 -10.11
N LEU A 66 25.69 18.81 -10.34
CA LEU A 66 24.81 18.36 -9.27
C LEU A 66 25.22 16.92 -8.96
N ALA A 67 25.48 16.61 -7.68
CA ALA A 67 25.83 15.27 -7.22
C ALA A 67 24.88 14.24 -7.84
N ALA A 68 25.40 13.49 -8.82
CA ALA A 68 24.60 12.49 -9.51
C ALA A 68 24.32 11.36 -8.51
N ALA A 69 23.05 11.04 -8.31
CA ALA A 69 22.68 9.78 -7.66
C ALA A 69 23.44 8.66 -8.38
N SER A 70 24.33 7.98 -7.66
CA SER A 70 25.09 6.87 -8.21
C SER A 70 24.15 5.68 -8.33
N ILE A 71 24.03 5.16 -9.55
CA ILE A 71 23.37 3.89 -9.81
C ILE A 71 24.45 2.82 -9.88
N ASP A 72 24.58 2.05 -8.81
CA ASP A 72 25.51 0.93 -8.77
C ASP A 72 24.83 -0.33 -9.30
N LYS A 73 25.57 -1.21 -9.98
CA LYS A 73 25.05 -2.56 -10.23
C LYS A 73 25.12 -3.37 -8.95
N SER A 74 24.08 -4.18 -8.68
CA SER A 74 24.16 -5.20 -7.63
C SER A 74 25.34 -6.15 -7.88
N SER A 75 25.91 -6.70 -6.81
CA SER A 75 27.07 -7.61 -6.88
C SER A 75 26.84 -8.87 -7.72
N ASN A 76 25.58 -9.19 -8.04
CA ASN A 76 25.20 -10.31 -8.92
C ASN A 76 24.56 -9.88 -10.24
N GLY A 77 24.57 -8.57 -10.56
CA GLY A 77 24.08 -8.01 -11.82
C GLY A 77 22.57 -8.09 -12.06
N LYS A 78 21.74 -8.49 -11.07
CA LYS A 78 20.30 -8.74 -11.27
C LYS A 78 19.43 -7.48 -11.23
N TYR A 79 19.94 -6.42 -10.64
CA TYR A 79 19.27 -5.13 -10.50
C TYR A 79 20.29 -4.00 -10.29
N ASN A 80 19.82 -2.79 -10.52
CA ASN A 80 20.51 -1.55 -10.25
C ASN A 80 20.18 -1.05 -8.83
N VAL A 81 21.12 -0.41 -8.15
CA VAL A 81 20.96 0.19 -6.83
C VAL A 81 20.98 1.70 -6.99
N TRP A 82 19.86 2.36 -6.72
CA TRP A 82 19.77 3.81 -6.72
C TRP A 82 19.93 4.31 -5.30
N LYS A 83 21.11 4.86 -4.98
CA LYS A 83 21.37 5.47 -3.67
C LYS A 83 20.74 6.86 -3.61
N VAL A 84 19.82 7.04 -2.67
CA VAL A 84 19.10 8.28 -2.40
C VAL A 84 19.62 8.82 -1.07
N THR A 85 20.27 9.98 -1.11
CA THR A 85 20.89 10.60 0.08
C THR A 85 20.08 11.78 0.64
N GLY A 86 19.04 12.18 -0.08
CA GLY A 86 18.13 13.26 0.33
C GLY A 86 16.77 13.06 -0.32
N LYS A 87 16.03 14.15 -0.48
CA LYS A 87 14.72 14.11 -1.14
C LYS A 87 14.88 14.19 -2.65
N GLU A 88 14.31 13.22 -3.36
CA GLU A 88 14.37 13.12 -4.81
C GLU A 88 12.96 12.92 -5.39
N VAL A 89 12.74 13.44 -6.60
CA VAL A 89 11.54 13.19 -7.39
C VAL A 89 11.96 12.70 -8.77
N TYR A 90 11.37 11.60 -9.21
CA TYR A 90 11.59 11.03 -10.54
C TYR A 90 10.35 11.12 -11.39
N ASP A 91 10.39 11.96 -12.42
CA ASP A 91 9.27 12.16 -13.35
C ASP A 91 9.34 11.21 -14.54
N LEU A 92 8.40 10.26 -14.56
CA LEU A 92 8.18 9.34 -15.68
C LEU A 92 7.78 10.10 -16.95
N SER A 93 8.14 9.50 -18.08
CA SER A 93 7.82 9.95 -19.44
C SER A 93 6.73 9.09 -20.06
N ASP A 94 6.21 9.52 -21.21
CA ASP A 94 5.37 8.66 -22.05
C ASP A 94 6.16 7.41 -22.49
N GLY A 95 5.54 6.24 -22.39
CA GLY A 95 6.13 4.96 -22.78
C GLY A 95 7.25 4.44 -21.88
N GLU A 96 7.59 5.17 -20.81
CA GLU A 96 8.78 4.88 -20.02
C GLU A 96 8.69 3.54 -19.27
N LYS A 97 9.82 2.83 -19.18
CA LYS A 97 9.95 1.58 -18.42
C LYS A 97 11.02 1.74 -17.35
N LEU A 98 10.59 1.86 -16.10
CA LEU A 98 11.46 1.88 -14.94
C LEU A 98 11.46 0.49 -14.30
N SER A 99 12.58 -0.24 -14.37
CA SER A 99 12.59 -1.62 -13.85
C SER A 99 13.89 -2.13 -13.26
N ASN A 100 13.75 -3.11 -12.37
CA ASN A 100 14.85 -3.85 -11.74
C ASN A 100 15.76 -2.93 -10.91
N ILE A 101 15.15 -2.24 -9.94
CA ILE A 101 15.82 -1.22 -9.13
C ILE A 101 15.63 -1.52 -7.64
N LEU A 102 16.73 -1.48 -6.91
CA LEU A 102 16.76 -1.34 -5.46
C LEU A 102 17.00 0.13 -5.15
N VAL A 103 15.96 0.83 -4.72
CA VAL A 103 16.10 2.20 -4.20
C VAL A 103 16.63 2.09 -2.78
N ASP A 104 17.77 2.71 -2.51
CA ASP A 104 18.41 2.73 -1.21
C ASP A 104 18.23 4.10 -0.56
N GLN A 105 17.20 4.22 0.27
CA GLN A 105 16.82 5.43 1.02
C GLN A 105 17.09 5.24 2.52
N THR A 106 18.19 4.58 2.88
CA THR A 106 18.58 4.39 4.29
C THR A 106 19.26 5.61 4.91
N ALA A 107 19.69 6.58 4.10
CA ALA A 107 20.26 7.83 4.63
C ALA A 107 19.19 8.67 5.35
N GLU A 108 19.62 9.48 6.30
CA GLU A 108 18.74 10.40 7.02
C GLU A 108 18.09 11.40 6.05
N GLY A 109 16.78 11.61 6.21
CA GLY A 109 16.01 12.50 5.31
C GLY A 109 15.84 11.99 3.87
N ALA A 110 16.34 10.80 3.54
CA ALA A 110 16.23 10.24 2.20
C ALA A 110 14.80 9.82 1.85
N SER A 111 14.35 10.18 0.66
CA SER A 111 13.04 9.79 0.14
C SER A 111 12.97 10.00 -1.37
N LEU A 112 12.56 8.96 -2.10
CA LEU A 112 12.32 9.05 -3.55
C LEU A 112 10.82 9.00 -3.87
N THR A 113 10.28 10.05 -4.48
CA THR A 113 8.95 9.99 -5.09
C THR A 113 9.05 9.68 -6.58
N ILE A 114 8.44 8.58 -7.01
CA ILE A 114 8.23 8.28 -8.44
C ILE A 114 6.92 8.91 -8.88
N ARG A 115 6.97 9.79 -9.87
CA ARG A 115 5.85 10.61 -10.30
C ARG A 115 5.51 10.39 -11.76
N SER A 116 4.21 10.36 -12.06
CA SER A 116 3.70 10.49 -13.43
C SER A 116 2.59 11.51 -13.42
N GLN A 117 2.75 12.58 -14.20
CA GLN A 117 1.74 13.63 -14.34
C GLN A 117 1.17 13.58 -15.76
N ASN A 118 0.04 12.90 -15.89
CA ASN A 118 -0.70 12.75 -17.15
C ASN A 118 0.16 12.18 -18.28
N LYS A 119 1.03 11.21 -17.96
CA LYS A 119 1.79 10.45 -18.97
C LYS A 119 1.07 9.17 -19.35
N LYS A 120 1.33 8.66 -20.55
CA LYS A 120 0.69 7.45 -21.11
C LYS A 120 1.71 6.33 -21.35
N GLY A 121 1.27 5.09 -21.17
CA GLY A 121 2.04 3.90 -21.55
C GLY A 121 3.27 3.62 -20.69
N TRP A 122 3.38 4.22 -19.51
CA TRP A 122 4.50 4.01 -18.60
C TRP A 122 4.34 2.71 -17.80
N THR A 123 5.47 2.13 -17.39
CA THR A 123 5.52 0.93 -16.55
C THR A 123 6.61 1.09 -15.50
N VAL A 124 6.29 0.78 -14.25
CA VAL A 124 7.25 0.63 -13.14
C VAL A 124 7.17 -0.81 -12.65
N LYS A 125 8.27 -1.55 -12.74
CA LYS A 125 8.28 -2.99 -12.45
C LYS A 125 9.51 -3.42 -11.67
N ASN A 126 9.36 -4.31 -10.69
CA ASN A 126 10.51 -4.86 -9.95
C ASN A 126 11.30 -3.76 -9.24
N VAL A 127 10.62 -3.01 -8.36
CA VAL A 127 11.25 -1.92 -7.59
C VAL A 127 11.11 -2.18 -6.10
N GLY A 128 12.22 -2.26 -5.39
CA GLY A 128 12.26 -2.42 -3.95
C GLY A 128 12.86 -1.21 -3.27
N PHE A 129 12.21 -0.70 -2.22
CA PHE A 129 12.71 0.41 -1.43
C PHE A 129 13.39 -0.10 -0.15
N ARG A 130 14.70 0.07 -0.01
CA ARG A 130 15.45 -0.22 1.22
C ARG A 130 15.48 1.03 2.09
N GLY A 131 15.13 0.89 3.36
CA GLY A 131 14.99 2.00 4.29
C GLY A 131 13.56 2.55 4.32
N VAL A 132 13.37 3.60 5.11
CA VAL A 132 12.07 4.24 5.35
C VAL A 132 12.09 5.64 4.77
N GLY A 133 11.27 5.88 3.75
CA GLY A 133 11.17 7.21 3.14
C GLY A 133 10.66 8.22 4.16
N GLN A 134 11.42 9.29 4.39
CA GLN A 134 11.07 10.31 5.37
C GLN A 134 10.20 11.40 4.73
N ASP A 135 9.21 11.86 5.49
CA ASP A 135 8.45 13.06 5.17
C ASP A 135 9.29 14.31 5.43
N GLY A 136 8.85 15.43 4.90
CA GLY A 136 9.35 16.75 5.23
C GLY A 136 8.83 17.77 4.23
N GLU A 137 9.32 19.02 4.30
CA GLU A 137 8.84 20.09 3.42
C GLU A 137 8.88 19.70 1.92
N GLY A 138 7.81 20.06 1.19
CA GLY A 138 7.68 19.84 -0.25
C GLY A 138 6.63 18.80 -0.68
N SER A 139 6.74 18.32 -1.93
CA SER A 139 5.72 17.48 -2.59
C SER A 139 5.81 15.99 -2.25
N ASN A 140 6.73 15.55 -1.39
CA ASN A 140 6.97 14.13 -1.13
C ASN A 140 6.02 13.65 -0.03
N SER A 141 4.73 13.50 -0.33
CA SER A 141 3.72 12.93 0.59
C SER A 141 3.46 11.44 0.34
N PHE A 142 3.95 10.90 -0.79
CA PHE A 142 3.83 9.49 -1.18
C PHE A 142 5.06 9.01 -1.95
N GLN A 143 5.36 7.71 -1.84
CA GLN A 143 6.44 7.08 -2.61
C GLN A 143 6.12 7.05 -4.12
N PHE A 144 4.83 6.94 -4.48
CA PHE A 144 4.35 7.08 -5.85
C PHE A 144 3.26 8.15 -5.92
N GLN A 145 3.30 8.98 -6.96
CA GLN A 145 2.26 9.96 -7.26
C GLN A 145 1.96 9.97 -8.74
N VAL A 146 0.91 9.28 -9.17
CA VAL A 146 0.71 8.96 -10.58
C VAL A 146 -0.66 9.36 -11.10
N SER A 147 -0.70 9.74 -12.38
CA SER A 147 -1.90 9.85 -13.19
C SER A 147 -1.62 9.46 -14.63
N THR A 148 -2.70 9.23 -15.38
CA THR A 148 -2.67 9.00 -16.83
C THR A 148 -3.79 9.81 -17.47
N PRO A 149 -3.62 10.29 -18.71
CA PRO A 149 -4.65 11.03 -19.43
C PRO A 149 -5.77 10.08 -19.89
N SER A 150 -6.83 10.63 -20.49
CA SER A 150 -7.91 9.82 -21.08
C SER A 150 -7.33 8.86 -22.13
N GLY A 151 -7.76 7.60 -22.12
CA GLY A 151 -7.20 6.52 -22.95
C GLY A 151 -5.78 6.08 -22.57
N GLY A 152 -5.12 6.77 -21.63
CA GLY A 152 -3.79 6.44 -21.15
C GLY A 152 -3.80 5.25 -20.19
N ARG A 153 -2.71 4.46 -20.24
CA ARG A 153 -2.48 3.32 -19.33
C ARG A 153 -1.18 3.49 -18.56
N GLY A 154 -1.15 2.97 -17.34
CA GLY A 154 0.04 2.86 -16.50
C GLY A 154 0.09 1.51 -15.79
N LEU A 155 1.28 1.04 -15.43
CA LEU A 155 1.48 -0.21 -14.69
C LEU A 155 2.44 0.01 -13.53
N ILE A 156 2.05 -0.42 -12.34
CA ILE A 156 2.92 -0.57 -11.16
C ILE A 156 2.90 -2.06 -10.79
N GLU A 157 4.04 -2.74 -10.92
CA GLU A 157 4.12 -4.19 -10.72
C GLU A 157 5.31 -4.60 -9.85
N ASN A 158 5.08 -5.56 -8.94
CA ASN A 158 6.15 -6.20 -8.17
C ASN A 158 6.99 -5.20 -7.37
N ILE A 159 6.32 -4.47 -6.46
CA ILE A 159 6.90 -3.43 -5.63
C ILE A 159 6.99 -3.90 -4.18
N TRP A 160 8.09 -3.58 -3.50
CA TRP A 160 8.18 -3.70 -2.04
C TRP A 160 8.50 -2.33 -1.43
N SER A 161 7.68 -1.87 -0.49
CA SER A 161 7.92 -0.62 0.24
C SER A 161 7.50 -0.71 1.71
N ASN A 162 8.25 -0.04 2.59
CA ASN A 162 8.06 -0.03 4.03
C ASN A 162 8.11 1.38 4.61
N GLY A 163 7.06 1.74 5.34
CA GLY A 163 6.93 2.93 6.16
C GLY A 163 7.12 2.69 7.66
N LYS A 164 7.27 1.45 8.15
CA LYS A 164 7.50 1.20 9.59
C LYS A 164 8.89 1.62 10.01
N ALA A 165 9.01 2.09 11.26
CA ALA A 165 10.30 2.35 11.90
C ALA A 165 11.22 1.12 11.79
N ARG A 166 12.45 1.32 11.30
CA ARG A 166 13.39 0.23 11.03
C ARG A 166 14.83 0.73 11.01
N ASN A 167 15.74 -0.05 11.60
CA ASN A 167 17.19 0.21 11.57
C ASN A 167 17.55 1.65 12.01
N GLY A 168 16.91 2.16 13.06
CA GLY A 168 17.12 3.52 13.56
C GLY A 168 16.39 4.62 12.79
N GLN A 169 15.79 4.33 11.63
CA GLN A 169 14.92 5.29 10.93
C GLN A 169 13.53 5.31 11.59
N PRO A 170 12.94 6.49 11.84
CA PRO A 170 11.59 6.60 12.37
C PRO A 170 10.56 6.16 11.32
N ALA A 171 9.33 5.91 11.79
CA ALA A 171 8.23 5.53 10.91
C ALA A 171 7.83 6.71 10.00
N SER A 172 7.48 6.39 8.76
CA SER A 172 7.17 7.35 7.71
C SER A 172 5.76 7.91 7.86
N LYS A 173 5.58 9.23 7.77
CA LYS A 173 4.24 9.84 7.59
C LYS A 173 3.74 9.81 6.14
N LEU A 174 4.55 9.36 5.19
CA LEU A 174 4.17 9.24 3.77
C LEU A 174 3.02 8.25 3.58
N GLY A 175 2.49 8.18 2.35
CA GLY A 175 1.76 7.01 1.85
C GLY A 175 2.54 6.22 0.80
N GLY A 176 2.01 5.05 0.44
CA GLY A 176 2.60 4.21 -0.61
C GLY A 176 2.38 4.80 -2.00
N ILE A 177 1.15 4.71 -2.49
CA ILE A 177 0.77 5.13 -3.85
C ILE A 177 -0.40 6.11 -3.80
N TYR A 178 -0.23 7.29 -4.39
CA TYR A 178 -1.29 8.26 -4.61
C TYR A 178 -1.67 8.33 -6.09
N ILE A 179 -2.95 8.14 -6.37
CA ILE A 179 -3.53 8.36 -7.69
C ILE A 179 -4.10 9.77 -7.71
N ARG A 180 -3.47 10.65 -8.49
CA ARG A 180 -3.79 12.08 -8.52
C ARG A 180 -5.21 12.31 -9.08
N PRO A 181 -5.92 13.36 -8.64
CA PRO A 181 -7.27 13.70 -9.12
C PRO A 181 -7.37 13.85 -10.63
N SER A 182 -6.27 14.24 -11.30
CA SER A 182 -6.17 14.41 -12.75
C SER A 182 -6.17 13.10 -13.56
N HIS A 183 -6.12 11.93 -12.91
CA HIS A 183 -6.14 10.64 -13.58
C HIS A 183 -7.48 10.38 -14.28
N LYS A 184 -7.43 10.23 -15.62
CA LYS A 184 -8.56 10.02 -16.53
C LYS A 184 -8.55 8.62 -17.19
N GLY A 185 -7.40 7.94 -17.16
CA GLY A 185 -7.19 6.67 -17.86
C GLY A 185 -7.40 5.43 -16.98
N HIS A 186 -6.53 4.45 -17.16
CA HIS A 186 -6.45 3.24 -16.34
C HIS A 186 -5.05 3.03 -15.77
N ILE A 187 -4.93 2.58 -14.52
CA ILE A 187 -3.67 2.11 -13.93
C ILE A 187 -3.88 0.74 -13.31
N ASP A 188 -3.03 -0.22 -13.69
CA ASP A 188 -2.92 -1.52 -13.06
C ASP A 188 -1.85 -1.46 -11.95
N ILE A 189 -2.20 -1.92 -10.75
CA ILE A 189 -1.30 -2.06 -9.61
C ILE A 189 -1.34 -3.51 -9.17
N ARG A 190 -0.23 -4.23 -9.26
CA ARG A 190 -0.25 -5.67 -8.96
C ARG A 190 1.01 -6.22 -8.33
N HIS A 191 0.85 -7.30 -7.56
CA HIS A 191 1.94 -7.97 -6.88
C HIS A 191 2.75 -7.02 -5.97
N THR A 192 2.09 -6.09 -5.30
CA THR A 192 2.75 -5.11 -4.43
C THR A 192 2.68 -5.56 -2.97
N TYR A 193 3.78 -5.33 -2.27
CA TYR A 193 3.87 -5.39 -0.82
C TYR A 193 4.14 -3.98 -0.30
N ILE A 194 3.20 -3.41 0.45
CA ILE A 194 3.29 -2.05 0.99
C ILE A 194 2.88 -2.10 2.46
N GLU A 195 3.78 -1.67 3.35
CA GLU A 195 3.49 -1.68 4.78
C GLU A 195 3.83 -0.41 5.53
N GLY A 196 3.14 -0.17 6.64
CA GLY A 196 3.64 0.68 7.72
C GLY A 196 3.56 2.19 7.53
N PHE A 197 3.00 2.66 6.42
CA PHE A 197 2.93 4.09 6.13
C PHE A 197 1.95 4.81 7.08
N GLY A 198 2.26 6.06 7.41
CA GLY A 198 1.37 6.94 8.17
C GLY A 198 0.12 7.35 7.41
N ASN A 199 0.14 7.21 6.09
CA ASN A 199 -1.02 7.44 5.23
C ASN A 199 -1.57 6.10 4.69
N ASN A 200 -2.17 6.12 3.51
CA ASN A 200 -2.71 4.93 2.84
C ASN A 200 -1.59 4.12 2.18
N ALA A 201 -1.76 2.80 2.08
CA ALA A 201 -0.93 2.01 1.17
C ALA A 201 -1.20 2.42 -0.28
N VAL A 202 -2.48 2.50 -0.67
CA VAL A 202 -2.94 3.10 -1.93
C VAL A 202 -4.08 4.07 -1.66
N TYR A 203 -3.89 5.33 -2.03
CA TYR A 203 -4.90 6.38 -2.08
C TYR A 203 -5.34 6.57 -3.53
N ALA A 204 -6.45 5.95 -3.92
CA ALA A 204 -7.04 6.05 -5.24
C ALA A 204 -8.46 6.64 -5.25
N SER A 205 -8.88 7.28 -4.15
CA SER A 205 -10.20 7.93 -4.11
C SER A 205 -10.20 9.38 -4.60
N ALA A 206 -9.04 10.00 -4.82
CA ALA A 206 -8.92 11.41 -5.19
C ALA A 206 -9.58 11.72 -6.53
N VAL A 207 -9.52 10.75 -7.46
CA VAL A 207 -10.20 10.79 -8.76
C VAL A 207 -11.72 10.83 -8.63
N GLY A 208 -12.24 10.47 -7.46
CA GLY A 208 -13.65 10.42 -7.13
C GLY A 208 -14.24 11.73 -6.59
N LYS A 209 -13.37 12.62 -6.12
CA LYS A 209 -13.75 13.91 -5.52
C LYS A 209 -14.32 14.84 -6.60
N ASP A 210 -15.05 15.87 -6.19
CA ASP A 210 -15.38 17.01 -7.05
C ASP A 210 -14.10 17.59 -7.69
N GLY A 211 -14.20 17.95 -8.97
CA GLY A 211 -13.04 18.27 -9.84
C GLY A 211 -12.15 17.08 -10.21
N GLY A 212 -12.42 15.88 -9.67
CA GLY A 212 -11.75 14.63 -10.01
C GLY A 212 -12.14 14.12 -11.40
N SER A 213 -11.24 13.35 -11.99
CA SER A 213 -11.36 12.91 -13.39
C SER A 213 -11.94 11.50 -13.58
N ALA A 214 -12.36 10.84 -12.50
CA ALA A 214 -12.99 9.51 -12.49
C ALA A 214 -12.21 8.39 -13.22
N GLY A 215 -10.87 8.53 -13.36
CA GLY A 215 -10.00 7.47 -13.85
C GLY A 215 -10.08 6.21 -12.99
N SER A 216 -9.67 5.09 -13.56
CA SER A 216 -9.90 3.76 -12.98
C SER A 216 -8.62 3.09 -12.55
N VAL A 217 -8.67 2.36 -11.44
CA VAL A 217 -7.55 1.53 -10.97
C VAL A 217 -7.95 0.09 -10.76
N THR A 218 -7.09 -0.84 -11.14
CA THR A 218 -7.19 -2.24 -10.74
C THR A 218 -6.05 -2.55 -9.79
N LEU A 219 -6.40 -2.97 -8.57
CA LEU A 219 -5.46 -3.50 -7.60
C LEU A 219 -5.61 -5.02 -7.58
N GLU A 220 -4.55 -5.75 -7.91
CA GLU A 220 -4.62 -7.19 -8.11
C GLU A 220 -3.42 -7.94 -7.49
N ASN A 221 -3.68 -9.03 -6.78
CA ASN A 221 -2.62 -9.86 -6.18
C ASN A 221 -1.71 -9.05 -5.24
N CYS A 222 -2.25 -8.08 -4.51
CA CYS A 222 -1.49 -7.22 -3.60
C CYS A 222 -1.56 -7.75 -2.15
N TYR A 223 -0.52 -7.50 -1.36
CA TYR A 223 -0.50 -7.75 0.08
C TYR A 223 -0.08 -6.46 0.80
N HIS A 224 -1.03 -5.77 1.41
CA HIS A 224 -0.76 -4.51 2.09
C HIS A 224 -1.07 -4.66 3.58
N ARG A 225 -0.19 -4.12 4.43
CA ARG A 225 -0.36 -4.28 5.87
C ARG A 225 0.00 -3.06 6.70
N ASP A 226 -0.72 -2.85 7.79
CA ASP A 226 -0.37 -1.92 8.86
C ASP A 226 -0.10 -0.49 8.36
N ASN A 227 -0.79 -0.06 7.30
CA ASN A 227 -0.81 1.35 6.89
C ASN A 227 -1.90 2.06 7.68
N THR A 228 -1.63 3.28 8.14
CA THR A 228 -2.42 3.94 9.18
C THR A 228 -3.82 4.32 8.73
N VAL A 229 -4.03 4.72 7.48
CA VAL A 229 -5.38 5.15 7.03
C VAL A 229 -6.15 3.99 6.43
N SER A 230 -5.55 3.32 5.44
CA SER A 230 -6.14 2.12 4.83
C SER A 230 -5.10 1.33 4.04
N GLN A 231 -5.39 0.05 3.81
CA GLN A 231 -4.61 -0.79 2.90
C GLN A 231 -5.03 -0.57 1.44
N PHE A 232 -6.32 -0.33 1.20
CA PHE A 232 -6.89 -0.09 -0.12
C PHE A 232 -7.94 1.02 -0.05
N ARG A 233 -7.61 2.23 -0.54
CA ARG A 233 -8.59 3.31 -0.70
C ARG A 233 -8.89 3.55 -2.16
N ILE A 234 -10.14 3.38 -2.56
CA ILE A 234 -10.62 3.56 -3.94
C ILE A 234 -11.78 4.54 -3.98
N GLY A 235 -12.10 5.05 -5.17
CA GLY A 235 -13.19 6.02 -5.27
C GLY A 235 -13.71 6.34 -6.66
N SER A 236 -13.50 5.49 -7.67
CA SER A 236 -14.16 5.66 -8.97
C SER A 236 -15.03 4.44 -9.31
N PRO A 237 -16.06 4.59 -10.18
CA PRO A 237 -17.00 3.51 -10.48
C PRO A 237 -16.41 2.26 -11.14
N LYS A 238 -15.21 2.39 -11.70
CA LYS A 238 -14.50 1.31 -12.39
C LYS A 238 -13.29 0.82 -11.61
N SER A 239 -13.12 1.26 -10.36
CA SER A 239 -12.02 0.80 -9.50
C SER A 239 -12.32 -0.58 -8.90
N ILE A 240 -11.30 -1.44 -8.90
CA ILE A 240 -11.40 -2.84 -8.47
C ILE A 240 -10.24 -3.15 -7.52
N VAL A 241 -10.53 -3.83 -6.42
CA VAL A 241 -9.55 -4.56 -5.60
C VAL A 241 -9.88 -6.05 -5.74
N ARG A 242 -8.96 -6.86 -6.25
CA ARG A 242 -9.20 -8.29 -6.46
C ARG A 242 -8.02 -9.16 -6.08
N ASN A 243 -8.25 -10.35 -5.54
CA ASN A 243 -7.17 -11.28 -5.17
C ASN A 243 -6.16 -10.64 -4.21
N CYS A 244 -6.62 -9.73 -3.36
CA CYS A 244 -5.75 -8.93 -2.50
C CYS A 244 -5.88 -9.36 -1.05
N VAL A 245 -4.83 -9.08 -0.28
CA VAL A 245 -4.81 -9.26 1.16
C VAL A 245 -4.55 -7.93 1.84
N GLY A 246 -5.43 -7.55 2.78
CA GLY A 246 -5.25 -6.39 3.63
C GLY A 246 -5.12 -6.82 5.09
N VAL A 247 -4.07 -6.36 5.77
CA VAL A 247 -3.84 -6.69 7.18
C VAL A 247 -3.72 -5.41 8.00
N VAL A 248 -4.39 -5.39 9.14
CA VAL A 248 -4.22 -4.38 10.19
C VAL A 248 -3.94 -5.14 11.48
N ASN A 249 -2.68 -5.16 11.90
CA ASN A 249 -2.19 -5.88 13.06
C ASN A 249 -0.90 -5.26 13.57
N ASP A 250 -1.01 -4.07 14.17
CA ASP A 250 0.10 -3.35 14.77
C ASP A 250 -0.18 -2.99 16.24
N PRO A 251 -0.24 -3.99 17.14
CA PRO A 251 -0.52 -3.78 18.55
C PRO A 251 0.53 -2.89 19.25
N ASN A 252 1.72 -2.78 18.67
CA ASN A 252 2.83 -2.00 19.23
C ASN A 252 2.94 -0.58 18.61
N GLY A 253 2.04 -0.20 17.69
CA GLY A 253 2.02 1.12 17.08
C GLY A 253 3.33 1.50 16.38
N LYS A 254 3.94 0.57 15.64
CA LYS A 254 5.20 0.79 14.89
C LYS A 254 4.99 1.39 13.50
N ARG A 255 3.75 1.45 13.00
CA ARG A 255 3.39 2.17 11.78
C ARG A 255 3.46 3.67 11.95
N GLY A 256 3.63 4.37 10.83
CA GLY A 256 3.62 5.82 10.80
C GLY A 256 2.32 6.40 11.33
N GLN A 257 2.35 7.66 11.75
CA GLN A 257 1.15 8.38 12.17
C GLN A 257 0.59 9.19 11.00
N TYR A 258 -0.72 9.45 11.00
CA TYR A 258 -1.34 10.26 9.96
C TYR A 258 -0.80 11.70 10.00
N PRO A 259 -0.37 12.28 8.87
CA PRO A 259 0.29 13.59 8.87
C PRO A 259 -0.46 14.73 9.55
N SER A 260 -1.80 14.74 9.52
CA SER A 260 -2.58 15.90 9.96
C SER A 260 -2.95 15.91 11.43
N ASP A 261 -3.09 14.74 12.06
CA ASP A 261 -3.63 14.61 13.42
C ASP A 261 -2.92 13.55 14.28
N ASP A 262 -1.84 12.98 13.75
CA ASP A 262 -1.06 11.91 14.35
C ASP A 262 -1.87 10.64 14.74
N SER A 263 -3.09 10.50 14.21
CA SER A 263 -3.95 9.34 14.43
C SER A 263 -3.36 8.08 13.82
N ARG A 264 -3.92 6.94 14.23
CA ARG A 264 -3.57 5.61 13.72
C ARG A 264 -4.80 4.85 13.25
N ASN A 265 -5.88 5.52 12.82
CA ASN A 265 -7.18 4.90 12.51
C ASN A 265 -7.12 4.01 11.26
N ALA A 266 -6.94 2.70 11.44
CA ALA A 266 -6.67 1.80 10.32
C ALA A 266 -7.89 1.02 9.84
N ARG A 267 -7.99 0.92 8.51
CA ARG A 267 -8.97 0.10 7.79
C ARG A 267 -8.28 -0.87 6.86
N CYS A 268 -8.98 -1.92 6.47
CA CYS A 268 -8.58 -2.71 5.32
C CYS A 268 -8.91 -1.98 4.03
N VAL A 269 -10.18 -1.63 3.83
CA VAL A 269 -10.70 -1.00 2.61
C VAL A 269 -11.47 0.27 2.94
N TRP A 270 -11.23 1.33 2.17
CA TRP A 270 -12.02 2.56 2.23
C TRP A 270 -12.48 3.00 0.84
N GLY A 271 -13.75 2.79 0.53
CA GLY A 271 -14.37 3.28 -0.70
C GLY A 271 -14.99 4.66 -0.50
N LYS A 272 -14.74 5.60 -1.40
CA LYS A 272 -15.32 6.95 -1.34
C LYS A 272 -15.99 7.40 -2.63
N HIS A 273 -16.87 8.38 -2.51
CA HIS A 273 -17.43 9.22 -3.57
C HIS A 273 -18.37 8.61 -4.61
N TYR A 274 -18.07 7.44 -5.16
CA TYR A 274 -18.82 6.89 -6.29
C TYR A 274 -19.49 5.55 -5.99
N ARG A 275 -20.52 5.22 -6.77
CA ARG A 275 -21.14 3.88 -6.80
C ARG A 275 -20.26 2.89 -7.54
N ASN A 276 -20.55 1.59 -7.42
CA ASN A 276 -19.97 0.50 -8.22
C ASN A 276 -18.46 0.24 -8.04
N GLN A 277 -17.90 0.69 -6.93
CA GLN A 277 -16.57 0.26 -6.50
C GLN A 277 -16.62 -1.23 -6.14
N ARG A 278 -15.61 -2.03 -6.53
CA ARG A 278 -15.66 -3.49 -6.36
C ARG A 278 -14.48 -4.05 -5.60
N ILE A 279 -14.77 -4.94 -4.65
CA ILE A 279 -13.81 -5.73 -3.89
C ILE A 279 -14.17 -7.20 -4.11
N GLU A 280 -13.27 -7.98 -4.70
CA GLU A 280 -13.58 -9.31 -5.23
C GLU A 280 -12.52 -10.31 -4.76
N ASN A 281 -12.92 -11.52 -4.36
CA ASN A 281 -12.01 -12.65 -4.08
C ASN A 281 -10.79 -12.26 -3.23
N SER A 282 -11.00 -11.57 -2.12
CA SER A 282 -9.93 -10.96 -1.31
C SER A 282 -10.06 -11.34 0.16
N ALA A 283 -8.95 -11.34 0.88
CA ALA A 283 -8.92 -11.75 2.28
C ALA A 283 -8.43 -10.59 3.17
N PHE A 284 -9.10 -10.36 4.29
CA PHE A 284 -8.77 -9.25 5.18
C PHE A 284 -8.65 -9.70 6.63
N TYR A 285 -7.62 -9.20 7.30
CA TYR A 285 -7.42 -9.42 8.72
C TYR A 285 -7.34 -8.08 9.44
N LEU A 286 -8.25 -7.86 10.38
CA LEU A 286 -8.26 -6.71 11.27
C LEU A 286 -8.16 -7.21 12.71
N SER A 287 -7.00 -6.98 13.32
CA SER A 287 -6.71 -7.39 14.69
C SER A 287 -7.56 -6.59 15.67
N PRO A 288 -8.28 -7.23 16.61
CA PRO A 288 -8.92 -6.51 17.71
C PRO A 288 -7.90 -5.86 18.66
N ASN A 289 -6.65 -6.33 18.63
CA ASN A 289 -5.56 -5.81 19.44
C ASN A 289 -4.72 -4.75 18.70
N ASP A 290 -5.12 -4.33 17.50
CA ASP A 290 -4.45 -3.21 16.84
C ASP A 290 -4.54 -1.94 17.69
N VAL A 291 -3.59 -1.02 17.54
CA VAL A 291 -3.58 0.24 18.30
C VAL A 291 -4.84 1.09 18.07
N ASN A 292 -5.45 1.02 16.87
CA ASN A 292 -6.69 1.73 16.59
C ASN A 292 -7.41 1.13 15.35
N PRO A 293 -8.05 -0.04 15.49
CA PRO A 293 -8.81 -0.68 14.42
C PRO A 293 -10.14 0.04 14.22
N ASP A 294 -10.47 0.42 12.98
CA ASP A 294 -11.77 1.03 12.65
C ASP A 294 -12.74 0.00 12.06
N SER A 295 -12.54 -0.39 10.80
CA SER A 295 -13.39 -1.36 10.11
C SER A 295 -12.66 -2.08 8.98
N VAL A 296 -13.15 -3.26 8.61
CA VAL A 296 -12.63 -3.96 7.42
C VAL A 296 -13.04 -3.21 6.16
N PHE A 297 -14.32 -2.91 5.99
CA PHE A 297 -14.85 -2.18 4.85
C PHE A 297 -15.56 -0.91 5.30
N GLU A 298 -15.10 0.24 4.80
CA GLU A 298 -15.80 1.52 4.95
C GLU A 298 -16.24 2.08 3.60
N ALA A 299 -17.49 2.55 3.53
CA ALA A 299 -17.97 3.44 2.47
C ALA A 299 -18.22 4.85 3.03
N ARG A 300 -17.79 5.89 2.30
CA ARG A 300 -18.06 7.29 2.66
C ARG A 300 -18.43 8.15 1.45
N TYR A 301 -19.56 8.84 1.56
CA TYR A 301 -19.98 9.91 0.68
C TYR A 301 -19.66 11.25 1.33
N ILE A 302 -19.38 12.29 0.56
CA ILE A 302 -19.17 13.64 1.10
C ILE A 302 -19.99 14.60 0.27
N ASP A 303 -20.99 15.22 0.89
CA ASP A 303 -21.87 16.16 0.22
C ASP A 303 -21.08 17.35 -0.35
N GLY A 304 -21.44 17.77 -1.56
CA GLY A 304 -20.72 18.78 -2.33
C GLY A 304 -19.28 18.43 -2.74
N ARG A 305 -18.73 17.28 -2.36
CA ARG A 305 -17.34 16.86 -2.71
C ARG A 305 -17.25 15.52 -3.42
N SER A 306 -18.34 14.78 -3.56
CA SER A 306 -18.35 13.48 -4.22
C SER A 306 -18.93 13.61 -5.63
N GLY A 307 -18.21 13.13 -6.66
CA GLY A 307 -18.61 13.28 -8.07
C GLY A 307 -19.81 12.42 -8.54
N GLY A 308 -20.62 11.92 -7.61
CA GLY A 308 -21.81 11.09 -7.87
C GLY A 308 -22.88 11.30 -6.80
N GLU A 309 -23.94 10.49 -6.82
CA GLU A 309 -25.07 10.62 -5.88
C GLU A 309 -24.87 9.84 -4.57
N GLN A 310 -24.07 8.77 -4.62
CA GLN A 310 -23.83 7.86 -3.49
C GLN A 310 -22.45 7.22 -3.60
N ALA A 311 -21.93 6.79 -2.46
CA ALA A 311 -20.75 5.93 -2.39
C ALA A 311 -21.18 4.47 -2.14
N VAL A 312 -20.99 3.58 -3.11
CA VAL A 312 -21.35 2.16 -2.97
C VAL A 312 -20.15 1.27 -3.24
N VAL A 313 -19.79 0.47 -2.23
CA VAL A 313 -18.74 -0.53 -2.29
C VAL A 313 -19.38 -1.91 -2.33
N ASN A 314 -19.20 -2.63 -3.43
CA ASN A 314 -19.68 -4.00 -3.59
C ASN A 314 -18.54 -4.97 -3.25
N VAL A 315 -18.76 -5.83 -2.28
CA VAL A 315 -17.82 -6.82 -1.77
C VAL A 315 -18.35 -8.20 -2.12
N SER A 316 -17.57 -9.01 -2.83
CA SER A 316 -17.99 -10.34 -3.26
C SER A 316 -16.91 -11.40 -3.09
N GLY A 317 -17.29 -12.56 -2.56
CA GLY A 317 -16.39 -13.71 -2.39
C GLY A 317 -15.16 -13.39 -1.55
N CYS A 318 -15.30 -12.55 -0.53
CA CYS A 318 -14.20 -12.14 0.32
C CYS A 318 -14.25 -12.87 1.66
N ASP A 319 -13.13 -12.95 2.35
CA ASP A 319 -13.02 -13.49 3.70
C ASP A 319 -12.50 -12.43 4.67
N VAL A 320 -13.01 -12.45 5.91
CA VAL A 320 -12.57 -11.56 6.99
C VAL A 320 -12.40 -12.36 8.28
N ASN A 321 -11.54 -11.97 9.23
CA ASN A 321 -11.50 -12.68 10.51
C ASN A 321 -12.79 -12.45 11.32
N ALA A 322 -13.29 -13.51 11.98
CA ALA A 322 -14.63 -13.54 12.59
C ALA A 322 -14.91 -12.40 13.58
N ASN A 323 -13.90 -11.93 14.31
CA ASN A 323 -14.04 -10.93 15.38
C ASN A 323 -13.82 -9.48 14.90
N ALA A 324 -13.62 -9.25 13.61
CA ALA A 324 -13.36 -7.91 13.10
C ALA A 324 -14.66 -7.09 12.95
N PRO A 325 -14.66 -5.77 13.26
CA PRO A 325 -15.74 -4.89 12.83
C PRO A 325 -15.76 -4.81 11.29
N GLN A 326 -16.76 -5.45 10.68
CA GLN A 326 -16.71 -5.75 9.24
C GLN A 326 -17.10 -4.57 8.36
N LEU A 327 -18.18 -3.86 8.68
CA LEU A 327 -18.83 -2.91 7.76
C LEU A 327 -19.08 -1.57 8.44
N LYS A 328 -18.79 -0.48 7.73
CA LYS A 328 -19.11 0.89 8.16
C LYS A 328 -19.58 1.72 6.97
N SER A 329 -20.69 2.42 7.15
CA SER A 329 -21.18 3.44 6.22
C SER A 329 -21.18 4.78 6.95
N SER A 330 -20.15 5.59 6.72
CA SER A 330 -19.89 6.78 7.53
C SER A 330 -20.85 7.96 7.25
N THR A 331 -21.74 7.82 6.27
CA THR A 331 -22.71 8.83 5.85
C THR A 331 -23.97 8.17 5.30
N SER A 332 -25.11 8.85 5.36
CA SER A 332 -26.42 8.37 4.86
C SER A 332 -26.41 7.96 3.38
N ASN A 333 -25.61 8.62 2.55
CA ASN A 333 -25.47 8.33 1.12
C ASN A 333 -24.33 7.34 0.80
N ALA A 334 -23.88 6.57 1.79
CA ALA A 334 -22.87 5.54 1.61
C ALA A 334 -23.40 4.15 1.98
N THR A 335 -22.95 3.12 1.28
CA THR A 335 -23.34 1.74 1.56
C THR A 335 -22.23 0.77 1.19
N VAL A 336 -21.97 -0.19 2.06
CA VAL A 336 -21.22 -1.40 1.73
C VAL A 336 -22.21 -2.54 1.49
N LYS A 337 -22.12 -3.20 0.34
CA LYS A 337 -22.95 -4.36 -0.03
C LYS A 337 -22.07 -5.59 -0.10
N THR A 338 -22.49 -6.68 0.55
CA THR A 338 -21.70 -7.91 0.64
C THR A 338 -22.46 -9.08 0.03
N THR A 339 -21.73 -9.93 -0.70
CA THR A 339 -22.21 -11.22 -1.21
C THR A 339 -21.15 -12.27 -0.95
N ASN A 340 -21.50 -13.40 -0.32
CA ASN A 340 -20.56 -14.47 0.02
C ASN A 340 -19.35 -13.97 0.83
N LEU A 341 -19.61 -13.30 1.95
CA LEU A 341 -18.57 -12.89 2.89
C LEU A 341 -18.29 -14.04 3.87
N GLY A 342 -17.13 -14.67 3.76
CA GLY A 342 -16.69 -15.74 4.65
C GLY A 342 -15.85 -15.23 5.82
N THR A 343 -15.48 -16.16 6.71
CA THR A 343 -14.77 -15.85 7.96
C THR A 343 -13.37 -16.46 8.07
N ASN A 344 -12.83 -17.02 6.99
CA ASN A 344 -11.56 -17.77 7.01
C ASN A 344 -10.54 -17.15 6.05
N PRO A 345 -10.01 -15.95 6.37
CA PRO A 345 -9.14 -15.24 5.46
C PRO A 345 -7.80 -15.99 5.32
N THR A 346 -7.38 -16.21 4.07
CA THR A 346 -6.12 -16.86 3.72
C THR A 346 -5.35 -16.04 2.71
N VAL A 347 -4.01 -16.09 2.77
CA VAL A 347 -3.17 -15.41 1.79
C VAL A 347 -3.18 -16.07 0.41
N THR A 348 -3.70 -17.30 0.30
CA THR A 348 -3.77 -18.06 -0.95
C THR A 348 -4.67 -17.42 -2.01
N VAL A 349 -5.54 -16.47 -1.64
CA VAL A 349 -6.28 -15.63 -2.59
C VAL A 349 -5.33 -14.82 -3.50
N ILE A 350 -4.09 -14.57 -3.06
CA ILE A 350 -3.05 -13.96 -3.88
C ILE A 350 -2.58 -14.98 -4.90
N GLY A 351 -2.98 -14.78 -6.16
CA GLY A 351 -2.52 -15.59 -7.27
C GLY A 351 -1.10 -15.25 -7.74
N GLY A 352 -0.65 -15.96 -8.77
CA GLY A 352 0.54 -15.57 -9.54
C GLY A 352 1.88 -15.63 -8.79
N GLY A 353 2.00 -16.52 -7.79
CA GLY A 353 3.24 -16.74 -7.05
C GLY A 353 3.53 -15.74 -5.93
N GLY A 354 2.53 -14.94 -5.53
CA GLY A 354 2.61 -14.07 -4.36
C GLY A 354 3.07 -12.65 -4.67
N VAL A 355 3.84 -12.07 -3.75
CA VAL A 355 4.35 -10.68 -3.76
C VAL A 355 5.84 -10.68 -3.40
N PRO A 356 6.60 -9.61 -3.64
CA PRO A 356 7.93 -9.53 -3.07
C PRO A 356 7.82 -9.30 -1.56
N LEU A 357 8.58 -10.04 -0.75
CA LEU A 357 8.66 -9.87 0.72
C LEU A 357 9.93 -9.14 1.18
N SER A 358 10.73 -8.60 0.24
CA SER A 358 11.88 -7.76 0.57
C SER A 358 12.24 -6.84 -0.59
N PRO A 359 12.99 -5.74 -0.32
CA PRO A 359 13.48 -4.85 -1.36
C PRO A 359 14.25 -5.60 -2.46
N LYS A 360 15.15 -6.51 -2.07
CA LYS A 360 15.97 -7.28 -3.00
C LYS A 360 15.14 -8.25 -3.84
N MET A 361 14.10 -8.85 -3.27
CA MET A 361 13.20 -9.72 -4.04
C MET A 361 12.41 -8.93 -5.08
N ALA A 362 11.85 -7.78 -4.70
CA ALA A 362 11.20 -6.88 -5.65
C ALA A 362 12.16 -6.49 -6.78
N ALA A 363 13.34 -5.94 -6.45
CA ALA A 363 14.35 -5.50 -7.42
C ALA A 363 14.79 -6.61 -8.39
N SER A 364 14.85 -7.86 -7.92
CA SER A 364 15.24 -9.01 -8.73
C SER A 364 14.08 -9.71 -9.47
N GLY A 365 12.85 -9.20 -9.37
CA GLY A 365 11.69 -9.80 -10.03
C GLY A 365 11.13 -11.05 -9.34
N LYS A 366 11.56 -11.32 -8.11
CA LYS A 366 11.14 -12.50 -7.33
C LYS A 366 9.91 -12.20 -6.47
N ARG A 367 9.11 -13.24 -6.24
CA ARG A 367 7.91 -13.23 -5.41
C ARG A 367 7.83 -14.51 -4.59
N SER A 368 7.09 -14.44 -3.49
CA SER A 368 6.72 -15.59 -2.68
C SER A 368 5.39 -15.32 -2.00
N MET A 369 4.70 -16.38 -1.57
CA MET A 369 3.51 -16.21 -0.75
C MET A 369 3.85 -15.51 0.56
N PRO A 370 3.08 -14.49 0.98
CA PRO A 370 3.21 -13.89 2.30
C PRO A 370 3.03 -14.93 3.43
N PRO A 371 3.43 -14.60 4.66
CA PRO A 371 3.07 -15.40 5.83
C PRO A 371 1.55 -15.53 5.96
N GLU A 372 1.09 -16.67 6.47
CA GLU A 372 -0.33 -16.89 6.75
C GLU A 372 -0.90 -15.86 7.74
N LEU A 373 -2.21 -15.62 7.63
CA LEU A 373 -2.91 -14.68 8.49
C LEU A 373 -3.09 -15.25 9.90
N PRO A 374 -3.04 -14.43 10.96
CA PRO A 374 -3.27 -14.91 12.31
C PRO A 374 -4.65 -15.57 12.46
N GLY A 375 -4.72 -16.71 13.13
CA GLY A 375 -5.98 -17.41 13.38
C GLY A 375 -6.59 -18.09 12.14
N ALA A 376 -5.85 -18.17 11.02
CA ALA A 376 -6.17 -19.15 9.98
C ALA A 376 -5.90 -20.54 10.57
N ASP A 377 -6.93 -21.15 11.17
CA ASP A 377 -6.83 -22.49 11.73
C ASP A 377 -6.32 -23.44 10.64
N GLY A 378 -5.08 -23.88 10.81
CA GLY A 378 -4.47 -24.91 10.01
C GLY A 378 -5.24 -26.20 10.19
N GLY A 379 -6.27 -26.39 9.37
CA GLY A 379 -6.81 -27.70 9.07
C GLY A 379 -5.67 -28.58 8.58
N SER A 380 -5.11 -29.33 9.52
CA SER A 380 -4.05 -30.32 9.34
C SER A 380 -4.27 -31.14 8.08
N SER A 381 -3.35 -31.05 7.14
CA SER A 381 -2.93 -32.24 6.39
C SER A 381 -1.51 -32.59 6.83
N SER A 382 -1.46 -33.35 7.92
CA SER A 382 -0.42 -34.34 8.11
C SER A 382 -0.21 -35.12 6.81
N LYS A 383 0.99 -35.00 6.22
CA LYS A 383 1.52 -36.01 5.29
C LYS A 383 2.95 -36.33 5.67
N ASN A 384 3.05 -37.39 6.47
CA ASN A 384 4.10 -38.40 6.51
C ASN A 384 5.52 -37.95 6.15
N SER A 385 6.31 -37.66 7.18
CA SER A 385 7.71 -38.08 7.20
C SER A 385 7.75 -39.60 7.37
N THR A 386 7.58 -40.35 6.29
CA THR A 386 8.02 -41.75 6.25
C THR A 386 9.55 -41.74 6.30
N SER A 387 10.08 -41.94 7.50
CA SER A 387 11.45 -42.38 7.71
C SER A 387 11.61 -43.78 7.14
N SER A 388 12.17 -43.91 5.93
CA SER A 388 12.69 -45.20 5.46
C SER A 388 14.04 -45.44 6.13
N LYS A 389 14.00 -46.14 7.26
CA LYS A 389 15.12 -46.96 7.77
C LYS A 389 15.22 -48.20 6.88
N ALA A 390 16.29 -48.27 6.08
CA ALA A 390 17.02 -49.45 5.61
C ALA A 390 18.14 -48.88 4.71
N ASN A 391 19.43 -49.18 4.88
CA ASN A 391 19.98 -50.49 5.04
C ASN A 391 21.35 -50.41 5.74
N SER A 392 21.61 -51.41 6.56
CA SER A 392 22.82 -51.66 7.33
C SER A 392 24.06 -51.76 6.44
N GLY A 393 24.99 -50.83 6.62
CA GLY A 393 26.38 -50.97 6.18
C GLY A 393 27.08 -52.00 7.07
N ASN A 394 27.52 -53.08 6.43
CA ASN A 394 28.26 -54.17 7.02
C ASN A 394 29.62 -53.68 7.54
N SER A 395 29.88 -53.95 8.82
CA SER A 395 31.16 -53.73 9.49
C SER A 395 32.15 -54.84 9.13
N SER A 396 33.37 -54.48 8.74
CA SER A 396 34.52 -55.37 8.84
C SER A 396 35.76 -54.61 9.27
N SER A 397 36.22 -55.01 10.47
CA SER A 397 37.59 -55.10 10.97
C SER A 397 38.47 -53.85 11.08
N ASP A 398 38.67 -53.43 12.33
CA ASP A 398 39.95 -53.45 13.06
C ASP A 398 41.23 -53.06 12.31
N SER A 399 41.93 -52.04 12.79
CA SER A 399 43.00 -52.18 13.80
C SER A 399 43.89 -50.93 13.88
N ALA A 400 44.20 -50.51 15.12
CA ALA A 400 45.36 -49.74 15.61
C ALA A 400 45.72 -48.40 14.89
N ASP A 401 46.22 -47.35 15.52
CA ASP A 401 47.17 -47.30 16.62
C ASP A 401 47.31 -45.84 17.11
N ASN A 402 47.67 -45.72 18.39
CA ASN A 402 48.55 -44.72 19.02
C ASN A 402 48.24 -43.19 19.05
N GLN A 403 48.23 -42.70 20.32
CA GLN A 403 49.03 -41.58 20.89
C GLN A 403 48.95 -40.17 20.26
N GLU A 404 49.16 -39.05 20.93
CA GLU A 404 49.18 -38.53 22.31
C GLU A 404 49.47 -37.02 22.11
N LYS A 405 49.12 -36.18 23.10
CA LYS A 405 49.78 -34.91 23.48
C LYS A 405 49.55 -33.60 22.70
N HIS A 406 48.95 -32.68 23.47
CA HIS A 406 49.24 -31.25 23.62
C HIS A 406 50.52 -30.70 22.98
N CYS A 407 50.35 -29.67 22.15
CA CYS A 407 50.73 -28.27 22.42
C CYS A 407 49.95 -27.36 21.46
#